data_AF-V5H021-F1
#
_entry.id   AF-V5H021-F1
#
_cell.length_a   1.000
_cell.length_b   1.000
_cell.length_c   1.000
_cell.angle_alpha   90.00
_cell.angle_beta   90.00
_cell.angle_gamma   90.00
#
_symmetry.space_group_name_H-M   'P 1'
#
loop_
_entity.id
_entity.type
_entity.pdbx_description
1 polymer ?
#
loop_
_entity_poly.entity_id
_entity_poly.type
_entity_poly.pdbx_seq_one_letter_code
_entity_poly.pdbx_strand_id
1 'polypeptide(L)'
;MTRETLLANGALTLLPCLLKERSNNLVQSLEPGTQYMNPSILYTGEDALTSSVYAVTVEGLTIDAGSLTQAVSLLMCLFWAFNIEYSAEIKNTLTLLERAIGVSHTKMGTLALQVWSCL
;
A
#
# COMPACT_ATOMS: atom_id res chain seq x y z
N MET A 1 18.57 -10.10 6.93
CA MET A 1 17.26 -10.16 6.21
C MET A 1 17.22 -11.44 5.41
N THR A 2 16.17 -12.26 5.53
CA THR A 2 16.08 -13.53 4.78
C THR A 2 15.48 -13.28 3.39
N ARG A 3 15.71 -14.20 2.44
CA ARG A 3 15.18 -14.10 1.06
C ARG A 3 13.65 -13.99 1.03
N GLU A 4 12.98 -14.70 1.92
CA GLU A 4 11.51 -14.68 2.06
C GLU A 4 11.01 -13.31 2.50
N THR A 5 11.69 -12.65 3.45
CA THR A 5 11.35 -11.29 3.89
C THR A 5 11.55 -10.26 2.79
N LEU A 6 12.57 -10.42 1.94
CA LEU A 6 12.81 -9.54 0.80
C LEU A 6 11.71 -9.66 -0.26
N LEU A 7 11.30 -10.89 -0.59
CA LEU A 7 10.21 -11.14 -1.53
C LEU A 7 8.87 -10.63 -0.99
N ALA A 8 8.60 -10.83 0.30
CA ALA A 8 7.40 -10.31 0.96
C ALA A 8 7.37 -8.77 0.94
N ASN A 9 8.48 -8.11 1.27
CA ASN A 9 8.57 -6.65 1.24
C ASN A 9 8.43 -6.10 -0.19
N GLY A 10 9.04 -6.75 -1.17
CA GLY A 10 8.89 -6.39 -2.58
C GLY A 10 7.47 -6.59 -3.10
N ALA A 11 6.77 -7.64 -2.67
CA ALA A 11 5.36 -7.82 -3.00
C ALA A 11 4.49 -6.71 -2.35
N LEU A 12 4.78 -6.36 -1.09
CA LEU A 12 4.08 -5.31 -0.36
C LEU A 12 4.24 -3.92 -1.01
N THR A 13 5.41 -3.57 -1.53
CA THR A 13 5.62 -2.28 -2.24
C THR A 13 4.91 -2.24 -3.59
N LEU A 14 4.64 -3.39 -4.21
CA LEU A 14 3.88 -3.49 -5.46
C LEU A 14 2.36 -3.42 -5.25
N LEU A 15 1.84 -3.75 -4.06
CA LEU A 15 0.39 -3.72 -3.81
C LEU A 15 -0.24 -2.35 -4.07
N PRO A 16 0.33 -1.22 -3.61
CA PRO A 16 -0.21 0.09 -3.92
C PRO A 16 -0.08 0.45 -5.41
N CYS A 17 0.88 -0.13 -6.14
CA CYS A 17 1.02 0.10 -7.58
C CYS A 17 -0.13 -0.53 -8.37
N LEU A 18 -0.80 -1.54 -7.80
CA LEU A 18 -2.04 -2.09 -8.36
C LEU A 18 -3.17 -1.06 -8.30
N LEU A 19 -3.03 0.05 -7.57
CA LEU A 19 -4.01 1.13 -7.45
C LEU A 19 -4.03 2.12 -8.62
N LYS A 20 -3.39 1.78 -9.76
CA LYS A 20 -3.25 2.66 -10.95
C LYS A 20 -2.45 3.94 -10.70
N GLU A 21 -1.78 4.07 -9.57
CA GLU A 21 -0.76 5.09 -9.40
C GLU A 21 0.55 4.68 -10.05
N ARG A 22 1.30 5.66 -10.57
CA ARG A 22 2.68 5.42 -11.00
C ARG A 22 3.46 4.98 -9.77
N SER A 23 3.96 3.75 -9.78
CA SER A 23 4.74 3.11 -8.69
C SER A 23 5.78 4.02 -8.06
N ASN A 24 6.39 4.87 -8.88
CA ASN A 24 7.47 5.77 -8.51
C ASN A 24 7.04 6.88 -7.52
N ASN A 25 5.74 7.07 -7.31
CA ASN A 25 5.19 8.08 -6.41
C ASN A 25 4.68 7.50 -5.09
N LEU A 26 4.61 6.17 -4.94
CA LEU A 26 3.99 5.54 -3.78
C LEU A 26 4.97 5.28 -2.65
N VAL A 27 6.24 5.01 -2.98
CA VAL A 27 7.31 4.81 -2.00
C VAL A 27 8.45 5.75 -2.38
N GLN A 28 8.72 6.73 -1.53
CA GLN A 28 9.65 7.82 -1.82
C GLN A 28 10.63 7.99 -0.66
N SER A 29 11.87 8.37 -0.97
CA SER A 29 12.80 8.82 0.06
C SER A 29 12.26 10.10 0.69
N LEU A 30 12.42 10.23 2.00
CA LEU A 30 12.04 11.45 2.71
C LEU A 30 12.89 12.63 2.24
N GLU A 31 12.27 13.59 1.56
CA GLU A 31 12.91 14.85 1.15
C GLU A 31 12.37 16.01 1.99
N PRO A 32 13.23 16.72 2.75
CA PRO A 32 12.79 17.86 3.56
C PRO A 32 12.22 18.98 2.68
N GLY A 33 11.03 19.46 3.02
CA GLY A 33 10.38 20.59 2.34
C GLY A 33 9.54 20.21 1.11
N THR A 34 9.53 18.92 0.73
CA THR A 34 8.64 18.43 -0.33
C THR A 34 7.23 18.20 0.23
N GLN A 35 6.23 18.73 -0.45
CA GLN A 35 4.82 18.47 -0.13
C GLN A 35 4.28 17.37 -1.06
N TYR A 36 3.74 16.32 -0.46
CA TYR A 36 3.20 15.18 -1.20
C TYR A 36 1.68 15.32 -1.30
N MET A 37 1.21 15.52 -2.53
CA MET A 37 -0.22 15.76 -2.82
C MET A 37 -1.03 14.46 -2.82
N ASN A 38 -0.41 13.33 -3.17
CA ASN A 38 -1.03 12.01 -3.13
C ASN A 38 -0.55 11.24 -1.89
N PRO A 39 -1.30 10.21 -1.43
CA PRO A 39 -0.84 9.31 -0.41
C PRO A 39 0.49 8.65 -0.81
N SER A 40 1.52 8.78 0.02
CA SER A 40 2.84 8.21 -0.25
C SER A 40 3.48 7.67 1.03
N ILE A 41 4.18 6.54 0.92
CA ILE A 41 5.06 6.02 1.94
C ILE A 41 6.41 6.73 1.80
N LEU A 42 6.86 7.34 2.89
CA LEU A 42 8.18 7.92 3.02
C LEU A 42 9.07 6.97 3.81
N TYR A 43 10.35 6.89 3.42
CA TYR A 43 11.35 6.13 4.15
C TYR A 43 12.65 6.91 4.30
N THR A 44 13.46 6.57 5.30
CA THR A 44 14.82 7.14 5.46
C THR A 44 15.91 6.11 5.17
N GLY A 45 16.98 6.50 4.49
CA GLY A 45 18.12 5.61 4.18
C GLY A 45 18.25 5.32 2.69
N GLU A 46 19.12 4.38 2.33
CA GLU A 46 19.43 4.07 0.92
C GLU A 46 18.31 3.26 0.23
N ASP A 47 17.63 2.37 0.95
CA ASP A 47 16.67 1.43 0.37
C ASP A 47 15.40 1.29 1.23
N ALA A 48 14.24 1.42 0.60
CA ALA A 48 12.92 1.27 1.21
C ALA A 48 12.66 -0.12 1.81
N LEU A 49 13.39 -1.16 1.40
CA LEU A 49 13.24 -2.53 1.91
C LEU A 49 14.06 -2.77 3.19
N THR A 50 15.07 -1.93 3.42
CA THR A 50 15.98 -2.03 4.56
C THR A 50 15.87 -0.86 5.53
N SER A 51 15.03 0.12 5.22
CA SER A 51 14.81 1.28 6.06
C SER A 51 14.26 0.89 7.44
N SER A 52 14.73 1.61 8.45
CA SER A 52 14.30 1.48 9.85
C SER A 52 13.14 2.40 10.21
N VAL A 53 12.82 3.38 9.35
CA VAL A 53 11.80 4.40 9.63
C VAL A 53 10.94 4.59 8.41
N TYR A 54 9.63 4.45 8.59
CA TYR A 54 8.63 4.71 7.58
C TYR A 54 7.63 5.74 8.09
N ALA A 55 7.06 6.50 7.17
CA ALA A 55 5.91 7.34 7.43
C ALA A 55 4.96 7.27 6.23
N VAL A 56 3.70 7.62 6.43
CA VAL A 56 2.73 7.77 5.34
C VAL A 56 2.23 9.21 5.36
N THR A 57 2.26 9.87 4.21
CA THR A 57 1.87 11.27 4.07
C THR A 57 0.76 11.45 3.03
N VAL A 58 -0.12 12.43 3.24
CA VAL A 58 -1.12 12.89 2.28
C VAL A 58 -1.53 14.33 2.61
N GLU A 59 -1.45 15.24 1.64
CA GLU A 59 -1.92 16.64 1.75
C GLU A 59 -1.50 17.38 3.05
N GLY A 60 -0.30 17.08 3.58
CA GLY A 60 0.24 17.69 4.80
C GLY A 60 -0.04 16.94 6.11
N LEU A 61 -0.81 15.86 6.07
CA LEU A 61 -0.86 14.86 7.14
C LEU A 61 0.34 13.92 7.01
N THR A 62 1.00 13.60 8.13
CA THR A 62 2.06 12.59 8.19
C THR A 62 1.82 11.68 9.39
N ILE A 63 1.85 10.37 9.15
CA ILE A 63 1.62 9.33 10.16
C ILE A 63 2.83 8.41 10.19
N ASP A 64 3.45 8.25 11.35
CA ASP A 64 4.60 7.36 11.52
C ASP A 64 4.19 5.89 11.44
N ALA A 65 5.04 5.08 10.80
CA ALA A 65 4.87 3.64 10.66
C ALA A 65 6.13 2.90 11.14
N GLY A 66 5.96 1.96 12.07
CA GLY A 66 7.07 1.18 12.64
C GLY A 66 7.60 0.08 11.73
N SER A 67 6.96 -0.16 10.58
CA SER A 67 7.42 -1.14 9.58
C SER A 67 6.83 -0.84 8.20
N LEU A 68 7.46 -1.38 7.16
CA LEU A 68 6.96 -1.29 5.78
C LEU A 68 5.54 -1.88 5.66
N THR A 69 5.26 -3.01 6.33
CA THR A 69 3.92 -3.61 6.34
C THR A 69 2.89 -2.64 6.92
N GLN A 70 3.20 -2.01 8.05
CA GLN A 70 2.32 -1.02 8.67
C GLN A 70 2.13 0.20 7.76
N ALA A 71 3.19 0.65 7.07
CA ALA A 71 3.12 1.77 6.14
C ALA A 71 2.20 1.45 4.94
N VAL A 72 2.32 0.26 4.35
CA VAL A 72 1.43 -0.19 3.28
C VAL A 72 -0.02 -0.31 3.76
N SER A 73 -0.25 -0.86 4.96
CA SER A 73 -1.60 -0.92 5.53
C SER A 73 -2.21 0.47 5.75
N LEU A 74 -1.44 1.41 6.31
CA LEU A 74 -1.88 2.80 6.50
C LEU A 74 -2.20 3.48 5.18
N LEU A 75 -1.34 3.31 4.18
CA LEU A 75 -1.56 3.82 2.83
C LEU A 75 -2.90 3.32 2.28
N MET A 76 -3.15 2.00 2.34
CA MET A 76 -4.41 1.40 1.92
C MET A 76 -5.63 1.98 2.67
N CYS A 77 -5.50 2.19 3.99
CA CYS A 77 -6.54 2.84 4.79
C CYS A 77 -6.83 4.27 4.33
N LEU A 78 -5.81 5.06 3.98
CA LEU A 78 -6.00 6.43 3.49
C LEU A 78 -6.73 6.43 2.14
N PHE A 79 -6.33 5.57 1.20
CA PHE A 79 -7.05 5.44 -0.08
C PHE A 79 -8.52 5.07 0.14
N TRP A 80 -8.82 4.20 1.10
CA TRP A 80 -10.21 3.87 1.46
C TRP A 80 -10.94 5.03 2.14
N ALA A 81 -10.34 5.67 3.15
CA ALA A 81 -10.94 6.74 3.94
C ALA A 81 -11.24 8.00 3.11
N PHE A 82 -10.35 8.35 2.18
CA PHE A 82 -10.52 9.50 1.29
C PHE A 82 -11.28 9.17 0.01
N ASN A 83 -11.74 7.91 -0.15
CA ASN A 83 -12.41 7.43 -1.36
C ASN A 83 -11.66 7.83 -2.65
N ILE A 84 -10.33 7.74 -2.60
CA ILE A 84 -9.47 8.05 -3.75
C ILE A 84 -9.82 7.03 -4.83
N GLU A 85 -10.25 7.50 -6.01
CA GLU A 85 -10.94 6.69 -7.00
C GLU A 85 -10.12 5.47 -7.45
N TYR A 86 -10.54 4.30 -6.99
CA TYR A 86 -10.11 3.03 -7.55
C TYR A 86 -10.86 2.78 -8.85
N SER A 87 -10.17 2.36 -9.91
CA SER A 87 -10.88 1.68 -10.99
C SER A 87 -11.48 0.37 -10.47
N ALA A 88 -12.66 -0.03 -10.98
CA ALA A 88 -13.39 -1.21 -10.49
C ALA A 88 -12.53 -2.51 -10.47
N GLU A 89 -11.58 -2.67 -11.38
CA GLU A 89 -10.63 -3.79 -11.42
C GLU A 89 -9.74 -3.87 -10.18
N ILE A 90 -9.32 -2.73 -9.66
CA ILE A 90 -8.41 -2.60 -8.52
C ILE A 90 -9.13 -2.98 -7.23
N LYS A 91 -10.38 -2.54 -7.10
CA LYS A 91 -11.21 -2.80 -5.94
C LYS A 91 -11.38 -4.31 -5.70
N ASN A 92 -11.47 -5.11 -6.76
CA ASN A 92 -11.52 -6.56 -6.69
C ASN A 92 -10.22 -7.16 -6.17
N THR A 93 -9.08 -6.71 -6.71
CA THR A 93 -7.74 -7.14 -6.28
C THR A 93 -7.49 -6.80 -4.82
N LEU A 94 -7.85 -5.60 -4.38
CA LEU A 94 -7.76 -5.19 -2.99
C LEU A 94 -8.64 -6.01 -2.06
N THR A 95 -9.88 -6.29 -2.46
CA THR A 95 -10.79 -7.11 -1.65
C THR A 95 -10.23 -8.54 -1.48
N LEU A 96 -9.55 -9.06 -2.51
CA LEU A 96 -8.93 -10.38 -2.47
C LEU A 96 -7.70 -10.39 -1.54
N LEU A 97 -6.89 -9.33 -1.59
CA LEU A 97 -5.73 -9.14 -0.71
C LEU A 97 -6.13 -8.92 0.76
N GLU A 98 -7.13 -8.08 1.02
CA GLU A 98 -7.70 -7.87 2.36
C GLU A 98 -8.06 -9.22 2.99
N ARG A 99 -8.74 -10.09 2.25
CA ARG A 99 -9.13 -11.39 2.78
C ARG A 99 -7.98 -12.37 2.94
N ALA A 100 -6.97 -12.32 2.06
CA ALA A 100 -5.76 -13.13 2.21
C ALA A 100 -4.99 -12.78 3.51
N ILE A 101 -5.07 -11.52 3.97
CA ILE A 101 -4.48 -11.08 5.24
C ILE A 101 -5.45 -11.16 6.43
N GLY A 102 -6.63 -11.76 6.25
CA GLY A 102 -7.63 -11.98 7.31
C GLY A 102 -8.52 -10.78 7.63
N VAL A 103 -8.52 -9.75 6.78
CA VAL A 103 -9.31 -8.52 6.92
C VAL A 103 -10.54 -8.59 5.99
N SER A 104 -11.73 -8.21 6.45
CA SER A 104 -12.98 -8.39 5.68
C SER A 104 -13.93 -7.20 5.77
N HIS A 105 -13.40 -6.00 5.57
CA HIS A 105 -14.18 -4.76 5.59
C HIS A 105 -14.91 -4.47 4.26
N THR A 106 -14.39 -4.95 3.13
CA THR A 106 -14.98 -4.66 1.81
C THR A 106 -15.90 -5.78 1.32
N LYS A 107 -17.14 -5.43 0.94
CA LYS A 107 -18.07 -6.38 0.27
C LYS A 107 -17.55 -6.70 -1.13
N MET A 108 -17.31 -7.98 -1.37
CA MET A 108 -16.73 -8.50 -2.61
C MET A 108 -17.74 -8.42 -3.76
N GLY A 109 -17.32 -7.85 -4.89
CA GLY A 109 -18.10 -7.88 -6.13
C GLY A 109 -18.12 -9.28 -6.76
N THR A 110 -19.10 -9.54 -7.62
CA THR A 110 -19.39 -10.88 -8.19
C THR A 110 -18.21 -11.50 -8.95
N LEU A 111 -17.39 -10.68 -9.62
CA LEU A 111 -16.21 -11.14 -10.37
C LEU A 111 -15.08 -11.65 -9.46
N ALA A 112 -14.86 -11.01 -8.31
CA ALA A 112 -13.81 -11.42 -7.38
C ALA A 112 -14.12 -12.75 -6.68
N LEU A 113 -15.41 -13.04 -6.45
CA LEU A 113 -15.87 -14.33 -5.91
C LEU A 113 -15.56 -15.50 -6.86
N GLN A 114 -15.69 -15.29 -8.18
CA GLN A 114 -15.42 -16.34 -9.17
C GLN A 114 -13.95 -16.75 -9.22
N VAL A 115 -13.03 -15.80 -9.05
CA VAL A 115 -11.58 -16.08 -9.05
C VAL A 115 -11.19 -16.89 -7.81
N TRP A 116 -11.74 -16.55 -6.65
CA TRP A 116 -11.39 -17.23 -5.40
C TRP A 116 -11.99 -18.64 -5.30
N SER A 117 -13.19 -18.87 -5.82
CA SER A 117 -13.74 -20.24 -5.87
C SER A 117 -12.90 -21.22 -6.71
N CYS A 118 -11.96 -20.70 -7.52
CA CYS A 118 -11.06 -21.48 -8.37
C CYS A 118 -9.64 -21.65 -7.80
N LEU A 119 -9.36 -21.10 -6.61
CA LEU A 119 -8.09 -21.21 -5.87
C LEU A 119 -8.27 -22.07 -4.63
#